data_AF-A0A3E2CNT4-F1
#
_entry.id   AF-A0A3E2CNT4-F1
#
_cell.length_a   1.000
_cell.length_b   1.000
_cell.length_c   1.000
_cell.angle_alpha   90.00
_cell.angle_beta   90.00
_cell.angle_gamma   90.00
#
_symmetry.space_group_name_H-M   'P 1'
#
loop_
_entity.id
_entity.type
_entity.pdbx_description
1 polymer ?
#
loop_
_entity_poly.entity_id
_entity_poly.type
_entity_poly.pdbx_seq_one_letter_code
_entity_poly.pdbx_strand_id
1 'polypeptide(L)'
;SEGEEWHNADILHSKQVFARLAIEHAPLVHAIDQALSRNRNGKLRGELILDLLRSKHTDALARQQFDIAISWGRYGELFDYDADDDELTRTVETAPLDGVVR
;
A
#
# COMPACT_ATOMS: atom_id res chain seq x y z
N SER A 1 23.93 -13.03 11.39
CA SER A 1 23.99 -14.29 12.17
C SER A 1 22.65 -15.01 12.09
N GLU A 2 22.53 -16.28 12.49
CA GLU A 2 21.24 -17.01 12.47
C GLU A 2 20.11 -16.26 13.22
N GLY A 3 20.45 -15.48 14.26
CA GLY A 3 19.47 -14.66 15.00
C GLY A 3 18.92 -13.46 14.23
N GLU A 4 19.72 -12.81 13.37
CA GLU A 4 19.25 -11.70 12.54
C GLU A 4 18.32 -12.21 11.43
N GLU A 5 18.65 -13.35 10.83
CA GLU A 5 17.80 -13.98 9.81
C GLU A 5 16.44 -14.38 10.37
N TRP A 6 16.40 -14.98 11.57
CA TRP A 6 15.15 -15.34 12.24
C TRP A 6 14.29 -14.12 12.59
N HIS A 7 14.88 -13.10 13.20
CA HIS A 7 14.16 -11.86 13.54
C HIS A 7 13.62 -11.14 12.30
N ASN A 8 14.40 -11.11 11.21
CA ASN A 8 13.96 -10.52 9.95
C ASN A 8 12.83 -11.33 9.29
N ALA A 9 12.86 -12.65 9.39
CA ALA A 9 11.77 -13.51 8.92
C ALA A 9 10.46 -13.24 9.66
N ASP A 10 10.50 -13.08 10.99
CA ASP A 10 9.31 -12.75 11.79
C ASP A 10 8.73 -11.37 11.43
N ILE A 11 9.59 -10.38 11.18
CA ILE A 11 9.17 -9.05 10.70
C ILE A 11 8.55 -9.15 9.31
N LEU A 12 9.20 -9.84 8.37
CA LEU A 12 8.69 -9.99 7.02
C LEU A 12 7.33 -10.70 7.01
N HIS A 13 7.19 -11.76 7.81
CA HIS A 13 5.92 -12.47 7.97
C HIS A 13 4.82 -11.55 8.53
N SER A 14 5.14 -10.74 9.55
CA SER A 14 4.20 -9.78 10.12
C SER A 14 3.72 -8.74 9.10
N LYS A 15 4.63 -8.23 8.26
CA LYS A 15 4.31 -7.30 7.17
C LYS A 15 3.40 -7.95 6.12
N GLN A 16 3.68 -9.19 5.72
CA GLN A 16 2.86 -9.93 4.75
C GLN A 16 1.44 -10.20 5.28
N VAL A 17 1.31 -10.60 6.54
CA VAL A 17 -0.01 -10.79 7.17
C VAL A 17 -0.78 -9.48 7.20
N PHE A 18 -0.13 -8.38 7.58
CA PHE A 18 -0.75 -7.07 7.58
C PHE A 18 -1.17 -6.62 6.18
N ALA A 19 -0.29 -6.79 5.18
CA ALA A 19 -0.57 -6.43 3.80
C ALA A 19 -1.86 -7.11 3.29
N ARG A 20 -2.01 -8.41 3.56
CA ARG A 20 -3.23 -9.16 3.24
C ARG A 20 -4.47 -8.58 3.95
N LEU A 21 -4.37 -8.34 5.26
CA LEU A 21 -5.49 -7.77 6.03
C LEU A 21 -5.85 -6.35 5.58
N ALA A 22 -4.87 -5.54 5.20
CA ALA A 22 -5.08 -4.19 4.69
C ALA A 22 -5.80 -4.21 3.33
N ILE A 23 -5.38 -5.09 2.40
CA ILE A 23 -6.09 -5.31 1.13
C ILE A 23 -7.53 -5.80 1.38
N GLU A 24 -7.75 -6.69 2.36
CA GLU A 24 -9.06 -7.29 2.63
C GLU A 24 -10.03 -6.33 3.32
N HIS A 25 -9.54 -5.50 4.25
CA HIS A 25 -10.39 -4.73 5.17
C HIS A 25 -10.28 -3.22 5.02
N ALA A 26 -9.35 -2.70 4.20
CA ALA A 26 -9.19 -1.27 3.96
C ALA A 26 -9.47 -0.93 2.48
N PRO A 27 -10.71 -0.53 2.14
CA PRO A 27 -11.12 -0.34 0.74
C PRO A 27 -10.24 0.64 -0.04
N LEU A 28 -9.76 1.71 0.60
CA LEU A 28 -8.88 2.68 -0.04
C LEU A 28 -7.50 2.10 -0.36
N VAL A 29 -6.92 1.30 0.54
CA VAL A 29 -5.65 0.60 0.30
C VAL A 29 -5.79 -0.36 -0.88
N HIS A 30 -6.86 -1.15 -0.89
CA HIS A 30 -7.16 -2.06 -2.00
C HIS A 30 -7.33 -1.31 -3.33
N ALA A 31 -8.04 -0.19 -3.33
CA ALA A 31 -8.25 0.62 -4.53
C ALA A 31 -6.95 1.20 -5.09
N ILE A 32 -6.06 1.69 -4.22
CA ILE A 32 -4.75 2.22 -4.63
C ILE A 32 -3.87 1.10 -5.21
N ASP A 33 -3.77 -0.05 -4.54
CA ASP A 33 -3.01 -1.21 -5.04
C ASP A 33 -3.52 -1.71 -6.40
N GLN A 34 -4.84 -1.83 -6.55
CA GLN A 34 -5.48 -2.19 -7.83
C GLN A 34 -5.20 -1.16 -8.94
N ALA A 35 -5.24 0.13 -8.62
CA ALA A 35 -4.99 1.18 -9.60
C ALA A 35 -3.52 1.22 -10.04
N LEU A 36 -2.58 1.06 -9.09
CA LEU A 36 -1.14 0.98 -9.38
C LEU A 36 -0.79 -0.26 -10.19
N SER A 37 -1.36 -1.43 -9.85
CA SER A 37 -1.11 -2.69 -10.57
C SER A 37 -1.59 -2.69 -12.03
N ARG A 38 -2.64 -1.93 -12.34
CA ARG A 38 -3.18 -1.77 -13.70
C ARG A 38 -2.47 -0.68 -14.50
N ASN A 39 -1.76 0.24 -13.84
CA ASN A 39 -1.02 1.29 -14.52
C ASN A 39 0.31 0.71 -15.05
N ARG A 40 0.57 0.88 -16.36
CA ARG A 40 1.79 0.40 -17.02
C ARG A 40 3.09 0.93 -16.38
N ASN A 41 3.04 2.12 -15.80
CA ASN A 41 4.20 2.72 -15.15
C ASN A 41 4.23 2.48 -13.64
N GLY A 42 3.25 1.76 -13.08
CA GLY A 42 3.16 1.47 -11.65
C GLY A 42 3.06 2.72 -10.76
N LYS A 43 2.62 3.85 -11.33
CA LYS A 43 2.65 5.19 -10.72
C LYS A 43 1.28 5.86 -10.75
N LEU A 44 0.93 6.63 -9.73
CA LEU A 44 -0.28 7.48 -9.70
C LEU A 44 0.02 8.78 -8.97
N ARG A 45 -0.78 9.82 -9.24
CA ARG A 45 -0.71 11.04 -8.44
C ARG A 45 -1.48 10.89 -7.13
N GLY A 46 -0.93 11.33 -6.01
CA GLY A 46 -1.65 11.37 -4.74
C GLY A 46 -2.88 12.28 -4.81
N GLU A 47 -2.74 13.43 -5.47
CA GLU A 47 -3.82 14.39 -5.64
C GLU A 47 -5.04 13.82 -6.40
N LEU A 48 -4.82 12.88 -7.33
CA LEU A 48 -5.91 12.16 -7.99
C LEU A 48 -6.77 11.38 -6.99
N ILE A 49 -6.15 10.74 -6.01
CA ILE A 49 -6.85 9.98 -4.97
C ILE A 49 -7.58 10.94 -4.02
N LEU A 50 -6.92 12.03 -3.63
CA LEU A 50 -7.52 13.07 -2.78
C LEU A 50 -8.75 13.72 -3.43
N ASP A 51 -8.71 14.00 -4.73
CA ASP A 51 -9.87 14.51 -5.47
C ASP A 51 -11.05 13.54 -5.46
N LEU A 52 -10.79 12.25 -5.64
CA LEU A 52 -11.83 11.21 -5.55
C LEU A 52 -12.44 11.14 -4.15
N LEU A 53 -11.63 11.24 -3.09
CA LEU A 53 -12.12 11.26 -1.71
C LEU A 53 -12.93 12.53 -1.40
N ARG A 54 -12.46 13.70 -1.85
CA ARG A 54 -13.14 15.00 -1.68
C ARG A 54 -14.49 15.05 -2.37
N SER A 55 -14.73 14.23 -3.40
CA SER A 55 -16.05 14.12 -4.03
C SER A 55 -17.15 13.58 -3.10
N LYS A 56 -16.77 12.92 -1.98
CA LYS A 56 -17.69 12.26 -1.04
C LYS A 56 -17.50 12.69 0.42
N HIS A 57 -16.39 13.35 0.73
CA HIS A 57 -15.97 13.67 2.08
C HIS A 57 -15.44 15.11 2.17
N THR A 58 -15.32 15.64 3.39
CA THR A 58 -14.63 16.91 3.61
C THR A 58 -13.14 16.77 3.30
N ASP A 59 -12.46 17.88 2.96
CA ASP A 59 -11.01 17.86 2.68
C ASP A 59 -10.20 17.29 3.87
N ALA A 60 -10.56 17.65 5.10
CA ALA A 60 -9.93 17.10 6.30
C ALA A 60 -10.08 15.58 6.41
N LEU A 61 -11.27 15.05 6.14
CA LEU A 61 -11.52 13.61 6.18
C LEU A 61 -10.87 12.86 5.00
N ALA A 62 -10.80 13.50 3.83
CA ALA A 62 -10.11 12.97 2.66
C ALA A 62 -8.61 12.81 2.94
N ARG A 63 -7.96 13.86 3.46
CA ARG A 63 -6.54 13.83 3.87
C ARG A 63 -6.29 12.76 4.92
N GLN A 64 -7.12 12.71 5.97
CA GLN A 64 -6.98 11.70 7.02
C GLN A 64 -7.07 10.27 6.46
N GLN A 65 -8.04 9.99 5.60
CA GLN A 65 -8.17 8.66 4.99
C GLN A 65 -6.99 8.34 4.08
N PHE A 66 -6.53 9.32 3.29
CA PHE A 66 -5.36 9.18 2.45
C PHE A 66 -4.12 8.84 3.28
N ASP A 67 -3.82 9.62 4.33
CA ASP A 67 -2.66 9.42 5.21
C ASP A 67 -2.67 8.04 5.89
N ILE A 68 -3.86 7.57 6.32
CA ILE A 68 -4.03 6.22 6.88
C ILE A 68 -3.72 5.17 5.82
N ALA A 69 -4.24 5.31 4.60
CA ALA A 69 -3.98 4.37 3.51
C ALA A 69 -2.50 4.35 3.10
N ILE A 70 -1.83 5.51 3.07
CA ILE A 70 -0.39 5.59 2.82
C ILE A 70 0.40 4.87 3.92
N SER A 71 0.05 5.11 5.18
CA SER A 71 0.72 4.47 6.31
C SER A 71 0.60 2.95 6.27
N TRP A 72 -0.60 2.45 5.98
CA TRP A 72 -0.86 1.00 5.88
C TRP A 72 -0.21 0.38 4.64
N GLY A 73 -0.25 1.07 3.50
CA GLY A 73 0.41 0.64 2.27
C GLY A 73 1.93 0.51 2.42
N ARG A 74 2.57 1.50 3.06
CA ARG A 74 4.01 1.48 3.34
C ARG A 74 4.39 0.36 4.33
N TYR A 75 3.63 0.19 5.41
CA TYR A 75 3.90 -0.86 6.40
C TYR A 75 3.80 -2.27 5.78
N GLY A 76 2.77 -2.50 4.96
CA GLY A 76 2.58 -3.76 4.24
C GLY A 76 3.45 -3.93 2.99
N GLU A 77 4.34 -2.97 2.70
CA GLU A 77 5.17 -2.95 1.49
C GLU A 77 4.36 -3.10 0.18
N LEU A 78 3.15 -2.55 0.15
CA LEU A 78 2.26 -2.57 -1.02
C LEU A 78 2.65 -1.49 -2.03
N PHE A 79 2.84 -0.27 -1.51
CA PHE A 79 3.19 0.91 -2.29
C PHE A 79 3.87 1.96 -1.42
N ASP A 80 4.57 2.87 -2.08
CA ASP A 80 5.23 4.04 -1.52
C ASP A 80 4.52 5.33 -1.98
N TYR A 81 4.72 6.43 -1.27
CA TYR A 81 4.21 7.76 -1.61
C TYR A 81 5.26 8.85 -1.42
N ASP A 82 5.80 9.39 -2.50
CA ASP A 82 6.65 10.58 -2.47
C ASP A 82 5.78 11.83 -2.40
N ALA A 83 5.87 12.57 -1.29
CA ALA A 83 5.08 13.78 -1.07
C ALA A 83 5.66 15.00 -1.79
N ASP A 84 6.96 15.02 -2.09
CA ASP A 84 7.61 16.11 -2.82
C ASP A 84 7.21 16.06 -4.30
N ASP A 85 7.14 14.85 -4.86
CA ASP A 85 6.75 14.61 -6.26
C ASP A 85 5.24 14.30 -6.45
N ASP A 86 4.46 14.22 -5.37
CA ASP A 86 3.04 13.80 -5.39
C ASP A 86 2.84 12.46 -6.12
N GLU A 87 3.71 11.49 -5.83
CA GLU A 87 3.80 10.23 -6.58
C GLU A 87 3.61 9.00 -5.70
N LEU A 88 2.54 8.26 -5.96
CA LEU A 88 2.35 6.88 -5.50
C LEU A 88 3.06 5.92 -6.44
N THR A 89 3.88 5.02 -5.90
CA THR A 89 4.57 3.98 -6.69
C THR A 89 4.38 2.60 -6.08
N ARG A 90 4.17 1.58 -6.91
CA ARG A 90 4.08 0.19 -6.44
C ARG A 90 5.44 -0.30 -5.94
N THR A 91 5.47 -0.94 -4.78
CA THR A 91 6.67 -1.63 -4.31
C THR A 91 6.84 -2.90 -5.14
N VAL A 92 7.98 -3.03 -5.83
CA VAL A 92 8.21 -4.01 -6.92
C VAL A 92 8.26 -5.48 -6.41
N GLU A 93 8.15 -5.70 -5.09
CA GLU A 93 8.44 -6.97 -4.42
C GLU A 93 7.24 -7.54 -3.65
N THR A 94 6.03 -7.40 -4.19
CA THR A 94 4.96 -8.35 -3.87
C THR A 94 4.79 -9.28 -5.06
N ALA A 95 5.63 -10.32 -5.10
CA ALA A 95 5.29 -11.52 -5.87
C ALA A 95 3.85 -11.95 -5.50
N PRO A 96 3.06 -12.48 -6.44
CA PRO A 96 1.71 -12.94 -6.13
C PRO A 96 1.76 -13.89 -4.93
N LEU A 97 0.88 -13.68 -3.94
CA LEU A 97 0.74 -14.58 -2.79
C LEU A 97 0.27 -16.00 -3.19
N ASP A 98 0.12 -16.27 -4.49
CA ASP A 98 -0.30 -17.55 -5.08
C ASP A 98 0.88 -18.54 -5.31
N GLY A 99 2.06 -18.28 -4.75
CA GLY A 99 3.29 -19.05 -5.03
C GLY A 99 3.62 -20.22 -4.09
N VAL A 100 2.89 -20.45 -3.00
CA VAL A 100 3.17 -21.56 -2.07
C VAL A 100 1.96 -22.50 -1.98
N VAL A 101 1.67 -23.17 -3.09
CA VAL A 101 1.08 -24.50 -3.06
C VAL A 101 1.98 -25.42 -3.86
N ARG A 102 2.83 -26.16 -3.16
CA ARG A 102 3.23 -27.54 -3.46
C ARG A 102 3.93 -28.16 -2.25
#